data_AF-A0A926G4C5-F1
#
_entry.id   AF-A0A926G4C5-F1
#
_cell.length_a   1.000
_cell.length_b   1.000
_cell.length_c   1.000
_cell.angle_alpha   90.00
_cell.angle_beta   90.00
_cell.angle_gamma   90.00
#
_symmetry.space_group_name_H-M   'P 1'
#
loop_
_entity.id
_entity.type
_entity.pdbx_description
1 polymer ?
#
loop_
_entity_poly.entity_id
_entity_poly.type
_entity_poly.pdbx_seq_one_letter_code
_entity_poly.pdbx_strand_id
1 'polypeptide(L)'
;MAVIAVPLSRFETVAAALRSLGGQARPVEIAQEVRRLFPGPHTDNLLQSVRARIQECSSDSHHWKKKRDLFYSVHGIGGGVWGLRDMDPLNPVNRDGFVDYVETYMAAEGTATLRTHLRRERSKSLIERFKKELKTVACSVCDFDFGKTYGELGCGFIEAHHKIPVARLEPGARTRLEDLAAVCSNCHRMLHRSGRLSIEDLRSRLRR
;
A
#
# COMPACT_ATOMS: atom_id res chain seq x y z
N MET A 1 23.27 24.05 42.75
CA MET A 1 23.30 22.58 42.85
C MET A 1 23.86 22.06 41.54
N ALA A 2 25.09 21.52 41.54
CA ALA A 2 25.67 20.91 40.35
C ALA A 2 24.84 19.68 39.99
N VAL A 3 24.17 19.72 38.83
CA VAL A 3 23.48 18.56 38.29
C VAL A 3 24.57 17.55 37.97
N ILE A 4 24.69 16.49 38.77
CA ILE A 4 25.58 15.37 38.48
C ILE A 4 25.04 14.77 37.19
N ALA A 5 25.69 15.07 36.06
CA ALA A 5 25.37 14.47 34.77
C ALA A 5 25.64 12.98 34.91
N VAL A 6 24.57 12.20 35.07
CA VAL A 6 24.64 10.74 35.01
C VAL A 6 25.27 10.41 33.65
N PRO A 7 26.41 9.69 33.60
CA PRO A 7 27.04 9.37 32.34
C PRO A 7 26.03 8.59 31.50
N LEU A 8 25.60 9.21 30.39
CA LEU A 8 24.65 8.58 29.48
C LEU A 8 25.21 7.24 29.04
N SER A 9 24.38 6.22 29.12
CA SER A 9 24.71 4.91 28.61
C SER A 9 24.98 4.98 27.10
N ARG A 10 25.71 3.98 26.59
CA ARG A 10 26.08 3.92 25.16
C ARG A 10 24.88 3.91 24.20
N PHE A 11 23.68 3.54 24.66
CA PHE A 11 22.46 3.59 23.84
C PHE A 11 21.81 4.98 23.89
N GLU A 12 21.84 5.68 25.02
CA GLU A 12 21.33 7.05 25.16
C GLU A 12 22.16 8.04 24.34
N THR A 13 23.47 7.82 24.21
CA THR A 13 24.37 8.61 23.35
C THR A 13 23.92 8.59 21.88
N VAL A 14 23.61 7.40 21.35
CA VAL A 14 23.16 7.21 19.97
C VAL A 14 21.76 7.80 19.77
N ALA A 15 20.87 7.62 20.74
CA ALA A 15 19.54 8.21 20.67
C ALA A 15 19.59 9.75 20.72
N ALA A 16 20.40 10.34 21.60
CA ALA A 16 20.57 11.79 21.67
C ALA A 16 21.10 12.39 20.36
N ALA A 17 22.08 11.73 19.72
CA ALA A 17 22.58 12.13 18.41
C ALA A 17 21.49 12.09 17.34
N LEU A 18 20.70 11.00 17.28
CA LEU A 18 19.58 10.92 16.33
C LEU A 18 18.52 12.00 16.57
N ARG A 19 18.17 12.33 17.82
CA ARG A 19 17.23 13.42 18.12
C ARG A 19 17.73 14.76 17.58
N SER A 20 19.03 15.04 17.78
CA SER A 20 19.67 16.27 17.30
C SER A 20 19.67 16.38 15.77
N LEU A 21 19.68 15.24 15.06
CA LEU A 21 19.61 15.15 13.61
C LEU A 21 18.17 15.12 13.05
N GLY A 22 17.16 15.43 13.87
CA GLY A 22 15.75 15.42 13.42
C GLY A 22 15.11 14.03 13.41
N GLY A 23 15.66 13.08 14.16
CA GLY A 23 15.05 11.77 14.43
C GLY A 23 15.42 10.66 13.45
N GLN A 24 16.04 10.96 12.31
CA GLN A 24 16.48 9.98 11.30
C GLN A 24 17.84 10.38 10.70
N ALA A 25 18.76 9.43 10.55
CA ALA A 25 20.06 9.69 9.91
C ALA A 25 20.79 8.41 9.48
N ARG A 26 21.83 8.55 8.65
CA ARG A 26 22.76 7.45 8.31
C ARG A 26 23.75 7.22 9.47
N PRO A 27 24.25 6.00 9.68
CA PRO A 27 25.19 5.69 10.76
C PRO A 27 26.45 6.57 10.80
N VAL A 28 26.90 7.07 9.65
CA VAL A 28 28.05 7.98 9.54
C VAL A 28 27.73 9.34 10.18
N GLU A 29 26.57 9.90 9.86
CA GLU A 29 26.09 11.18 10.39
C GLU A 29 25.83 11.06 11.89
N ILE A 30 25.23 9.94 12.33
CA ILE A 30 25.04 9.65 13.76
C ILE A 30 26.39 9.60 14.48
N ALA A 31 27.41 8.93 13.91
CA ALA A 31 28.73 8.84 14.54
C ALA A 31 29.44 10.20 14.61
N GLN A 32 29.30 11.04 13.58
CA GLN A 32 29.80 12.42 13.58
C GLN A 32 29.11 13.25 14.67
N GLU A 33 27.80 13.11 14.78
CA GLU A 33 27.00 13.84 15.76
C GLU A 33 27.28 13.37 17.20
N VAL A 34 27.52 12.07 17.43
CA VAL A 34 27.97 11.56 18.72
C VAL A 34 29.31 12.20 19.13
N ARG A 35 30.27 12.36 18.21
CA ARG A 35 31.53 13.05 18.51
C ARG A 35 31.31 14.52 18.87
N ARG A 36 30.38 15.17 18.18
CA ARG A 36 30.04 16.59 18.40
C ARG A 36 29.39 16.81 19.78
N LEU A 37 28.41 15.96 20.14
CA LEU A 37 27.64 16.11 21.38
C LEU A 37 28.38 15.61 22.62
N PHE A 38 29.27 14.63 22.46
CA PHE A 38 29.98 13.98 23.56
C PHE A 38 31.49 14.06 23.32
N PRO A 39 32.11 15.24 23.51
CA PRO A 39 33.55 15.39 23.37
C PRO A 39 34.27 14.56 24.44
N GLY A 40 35.23 13.73 24.03
CA GLY A 40 35.93 12.79 24.90
C GLY A 40 36.55 11.63 24.12
N PRO A 41 37.21 10.67 24.81
CA PRO A 41 37.78 9.51 24.16
C PRO A 41 36.68 8.59 23.64
N HIS A 42 36.72 8.31 22.34
CA HIS A 42 35.85 7.34 21.67
C HIS A 42 36.69 6.14 21.21
N THR A 43 36.03 5.02 20.92
CA THR A 43 36.71 3.91 20.24
C THR A 43 37.10 4.32 18.82
N ASP A 44 38.25 3.84 18.33
CA ASP A 44 38.71 4.10 16.96
C ASP A 44 37.67 3.69 15.91
N ASN A 45 36.81 2.72 16.25
CA ASN A 45 35.73 2.23 15.41
C ASN A 45 34.34 2.66 15.92
N LEU A 46 34.18 3.95 16.20
CA LEU A 46 32.92 4.53 16.66
C LEU A 46 31.76 4.25 15.69
N LEU A 47 31.99 4.34 14.38
CA LEU A 47 30.98 4.03 13.36
C LEU A 47 30.45 2.59 13.50
N GLN A 48 31.34 1.61 13.65
CA GLN A 48 30.90 0.23 13.85
C GLN A 48 30.21 0.04 15.20
N SER A 49 30.63 0.76 16.23
CA SER A 49 29.99 0.76 17.55
C SER A 49 28.56 1.31 17.48
N VAL A 50 28.34 2.38 16.71
CA VAL A 50 27.02 2.97 16.44
C VAL A 50 26.14 1.98 15.67
N ARG A 51 26.66 1.38 14.58
CA ARG A 51 25.93 0.36 13.79
C ARG A 51 25.48 -0.82 14.64
N ALA A 52 26.40 -1.41 15.40
CA ALA A 52 26.10 -2.54 16.27
C ALA A 52 25.03 -2.17 17.30
N ARG A 53 25.14 -0.97 17.90
CA ARG A 53 24.17 -0.49 18.88
C ARG A 53 22.77 -0.36 18.31
N ILE A 54 22.64 0.26 17.14
CA ILE A 54 21.36 0.44 16.47
C ILE A 54 20.71 -0.91 16.20
N GLN A 55 21.48 -1.86 15.66
CA GLN A 55 21.01 -3.22 15.34
C GLN A 55 20.61 -4.02 16.60
N GLU A 56 21.36 -3.93 17.70
CA GLU A 56 21.04 -4.63 18.95
C GLU A 56 19.78 -4.07 19.63
N CYS A 57 19.40 -2.83 19.33
CA CYS A 57 18.29 -2.09 19.94
C CYS A 57 17.15 -1.78 18.96
N SER A 58 17.04 -2.54 17.86
CA SER A 58 15.99 -2.42 16.85
C SER A 58 15.38 -3.78 16.56
N SER A 59 14.08 -3.95 16.79
CA SER A 59 13.35 -5.18 16.43
C SER A 59 13.36 -5.49 14.93
N ASP A 60 13.62 -4.49 14.08
CA ASP A 60 13.78 -4.68 12.63
C ASP A 60 15.07 -5.44 12.27
N SER A 61 16.05 -5.53 13.18
CA SER A 61 17.34 -6.18 12.91
C SER A 61 17.37 -7.64 13.33
N HIS A 62 18.02 -8.48 12.53
CA HIS A 62 18.34 -9.86 12.92
C HIS A 62 19.26 -9.97 14.16
N HIS A 63 19.91 -8.90 14.57
CA HIS A 63 20.81 -8.87 15.75
C HIS A 63 20.13 -8.34 17.03
N TRP A 64 18.81 -8.13 17.00
CA TRP A 64 18.08 -7.56 18.12
C TRP A 64 18.23 -8.40 19.41
N LYS A 65 18.66 -7.76 20.51
CA LYS A 65 18.90 -8.43 21.79
C LYS A 65 17.65 -8.58 22.66
N LYS A 66 16.46 -8.20 22.16
CA LYS A 66 15.17 -8.26 22.89
C LYS A 66 15.16 -7.56 24.26
N LYS A 67 16.04 -6.56 24.46
CA LYS A 67 16.13 -5.78 25.70
C LYS A 67 15.49 -4.40 25.58
N ARG A 68 15.68 -3.73 24.45
CA ARG A 68 15.18 -2.39 24.14
C ARG A 68 14.91 -2.31 22.64
N ASP A 69 13.87 -1.57 22.27
CA ASP A 69 13.47 -1.35 20.88
C ASP A 69 13.32 0.15 20.64
N LEU A 70 14.46 0.83 20.46
CA LEU A 70 14.55 2.30 20.40
C LEU A 70 14.66 2.81 18.96
N PHE A 71 15.20 1.99 18.06
CA PHE A 71 15.48 2.38 16.68
C PHE A 71 14.65 1.55 15.71
N TYR A 72 14.42 2.10 14.52
CA TYR A 72 13.81 1.41 13.39
C TYR A 72 14.57 1.70 12.10
N SER A 73 14.41 0.83 11.12
CA SER A 73 15.01 0.99 9.80
C SER A 73 14.04 1.74 8.88
N VAL A 74 14.37 2.98 8.52
CA VAL A 74 13.46 3.88 7.79
C VAL A 74 13.06 3.34 6.42
N HIS A 75 13.97 2.65 5.73
CA HIS A 75 13.74 2.05 4.41
C HIS A 75 13.88 0.52 4.42
N GLY A 76 13.72 -0.10 5.59
CA GLY A 76 14.00 -1.52 5.77
C GLY A 76 15.50 -1.86 5.80
N ILE A 77 15.80 -3.08 6.26
CA ILE A 77 17.17 -3.55 6.44
C ILE A 77 17.96 -3.49 5.13
N GLY A 78 19.08 -2.77 5.16
CA GLY A 78 19.92 -2.49 3.98
C GLY A 78 19.76 -1.08 3.41
N GLY A 79 18.66 -0.37 3.73
CA GLY A 79 18.41 1.00 3.26
C GLY A 79 19.31 2.08 3.86
N GLY A 80 20.06 1.75 4.92
CA GLY A 80 21.16 2.58 5.43
C GLY A 80 20.76 3.82 6.25
N VAL A 81 19.45 4.08 6.42
CA VAL A 81 18.90 5.15 7.26
C VAL A 81 18.18 4.54 8.45
N TRP A 82 18.43 5.10 9.63
CA TRP A 82 17.87 4.64 10.89
C TRP A 82 17.19 5.78 11.62
N GLY A 83 16.05 5.49 12.24
CA GLY A 83 15.25 6.47 12.96
C GLY A 83 14.98 6.07 14.41
N LEU A 84 14.50 7.03 15.20
CA LEU A 84 14.03 6.82 16.56
C LEU A 84 12.54 6.52 16.58
N ARG A 85 12.12 5.44 17.25
CA ARG A 85 10.70 5.05 17.31
C ARG A 85 9.82 6.09 18.02
N ASP A 86 10.36 6.83 18.97
CA ASP A 86 9.64 7.91 19.66
C ASP A 86 9.49 9.18 18.81
N MET A 87 10.23 9.27 17.70
CA MET A 87 10.15 10.34 16.70
C MET A 87 9.67 9.80 15.34
N ASP A 88 9.20 8.55 15.29
CA ASP A 88 8.69 7.96 14.06
C ASP A 88 7.37 8.65 13.68
N PRO A 89 7.31 9.32 12.51
CA PRO A 89 6.08 9.97 12.05
C PRO A 89 4.95 8.97 11.73
N LEU A 90 5.26 7.67 11.62
CA LEU A 90 4.29 6.58 11.49
C LEU A 90 3.89 5.98 12.84
N ASN A 91 4.49 6.41 13.94
CA ASN A 91 4.09 5.97 15.28
C ASN A 91 2.74 6.61 15.63
N PRO A 92 1.67 5.81 15.84
CA PRO A 92 0.32 6.31 16.08
C PRO A 92 0.16 7.17 17.35
N VAL A 93 1.25 7.37 18.13
CA VAL A 93 1.28 8.14 19.37
C VAL A 93 1.67 9.61 19.14
N ASN A 94 2.24 10.00 18.00
CA ASN A 94 2.64 11.39 17.68
C ASN A 94 1.67 12.07 16.70
N ARG A 95 0.37 12.01 16.99
CA ARG A 95 -0.67 12.55 16.13
C ARG A 95 -0.98 14.00 16.48
N ASP A 96 -0.24 14.92 15.87
CA ASP A 96 -0.68 16.30 15.56
C ASP A 96 0.27 16.91 14.52
N GLY A 97 -0.03 16.80 13.22
CA GLY A 97 0.71 17.56 12.20
C GLY A 97 0.91 16.88 10.85
N PHE A 98 -0.16 16.83 10.08
CA PHE A 98 -0.24 16.73 8.61
C PHE A 98 1.05 17.04 7.81
N VAL A 99 1.57 16.07 7.04
CA VAL A 99 2.19 16.32 5.71
C VAL A 99 2.15 15.08 4.82
N ASP A 100 1.77 15.33 3.57
CA ASP A 100 1.62 14.43 2.42
C ASP A 100 2.98 13.83 2.00
N TYR A 101 3.09 12.49 1.92
CA TYR A 101 4.28 11.80 1.42
C TYR A 101 3.89 10.80 0.34
N VAL A 102 4.41 11.02 -0.87
CA VAL A 102 4.22 10.17 -2.03
C VAL A 102 4.88 8.82 -1.77
N GLU A 103 4.05 7.80 -1.54
CA GLU A 103 4.44 6.45 -1.21
C GLU A 103 4.87 5.69 -2.48
N THR A 104 6.14 5.27 -2.54
CA THR A 104 6.62 4.31 -3.56
C THR A 104 6.25 2.90 -3.10
N TYR A 105 5.05 2.44 -3.48
CA TYR A 105 4.54 1.10 -3.22
C TYR A 105 5.29 0.05 -4.07
N MET A 106 6.20 -0.72 -3.46
CA MET A 106 6.62 -2.00 -4.01
C MET A 106 6.30 -3.10 -3.02
N ALA A 107 5.20 -3.81 -3.26
CA ALA A 107 4.81 -5.01 -2.53
C ALA A 107 5.22 -6.26 -3.32
N ALA A 108 5.69 -7.29 -2.64
CA ALA A 108 5.85 -8.61 -3.24
C ALA A 108 4.45 -9.22 -3.51
N GLU A 109 3.98 -9.12 -4.75
CA GLU A 109 2.75 -9.75 -5.22
C GLU A 109 3.05 -11.12 -5.86
N GLY A 110 2.11 -12.07 -5.81
CA GLY A 110 2.20 -13.35 -6.55
C GLY A 110 2.21 -14.65 -5.72
N THR A 111 2.12 -14.58 -4.39
CA THR A 111 1.92 -15.79 -3.57
C THR A 111 0.56 -16.43 -3.87
N ALA A 112 0.57 -17.66 -4.38
CA ALA A 112 -0.64 -18.43 -4.62
C ALA A 112 -1.31 -18.79 -3.28
N THR A 113 -2.49 -18.22 -3.03
CA THR A 113 -3.33 -18.57 -1.87
C THR A 113 -4.57 -19.30 -2.35
N LEU A 114 -4.83 -20.46 -1.75
CA LEU A 114 -6.02 -21.26 -2.05
C LEU A 114 -7.24 -20.60 -1.38
N ARG A 115 -8.16 -20.08 -2.20
CA ARG A 115 -9.42 -19.45 -1.77
C ARG A 115 -10.60 -20.30 -2.25
N THR A 116 -11.29 -20.99 -1.35
CA THR A 116 -12.55 -21.67 -1.65
C THR A 116 -13.69 -20.65 -1.64
N HIS A 117 -14.21 -20.32 -2.82
CA HIS A 117 -15.41 -19.50 -2.98
C HIS A 117 -16.57 -20.35 -3.49
N LEU A 118 -17.74 -20.23 -2.86
CA LEU A 118 -18.98 -20.80 -3.38
C LEU A 118 -19.41 -19.96 -4.60
N ARG A 119 -19.18 -20.46 -5.81
CA ARG A 119 -19.47 -19.76 -7.06
C ARG A 119 -20.83 -20.20 -7.59
N ARG A 120 -21.79 -19.26 -7.65
CA ARG A 120 -23.04 -19.48 -8.41
C ARG A 120 -22.70 -19.54 -9.90
N GLU A 121 -23.26 -20.52 -10.61
CA GLU A 121 -23.02 -20.72 -12.03
C GLU A 121 -23.50 -19.49 -12.85
N ARG A 122 -22.70 -19.10 -13.84
CA ARG A 122 -23.05 -18.09 -14.84
C ARG A 122 -23.00 -18.77 -16.20
N SER A 123 -24.05 -18.61 -17.00
CA SER A 123 -24.12 -19.24 -18.31
C SER A 123 -23.10 -18.61 -19.28
N LYS A 124 -22.05 -19.35 -19.63
CA LYS A 124 -21.03 -18.93 -20.59
C LYS A 124 -21.63 -18.68 -21.98
N SER A 125 -22.55 -19.56 -22.40
CA SER A 125 -23.22 -19.47 -23.70
C SER A 125 -24.07 -18.20 -23.83
N LEU A 126 -24.69 -17.73 -22.75
CA LEU A 126 -25.44 -16.48 -22.75
C LEU A 126 -24.53 -15.26 -22.96
N ILE A 127 -23.37 -15.24 -22.31
CA ILE A 127 -22.38 -14.15 -22.43
C ILE A 127 -21.81 -14.10 -23.85
N GLU A 128 -21.43 -15.25 -24.41
CA GLU A 128 -20.90 -15.32 -25.77
C GLU A 128 -21.95 -14.87 -26.80
N ARG A 129 -23.21 -15.30 -26.62
CA ARG A 129 -24.31 -14.88 -27.48
C ARG A 129 -24.57 -13.37 -27.37
N PHE A 130 -24.57 -12.82 -26.16
CA PHE A 130 -24.68 -11.38 -25.94
C PHE A 130 -23.61 -10.60 -26.71
N LYS A 131 -22.34 -11.01 -26.60
CA LYS A 131 -21.23 -10.35 -27.29
C LYS A 131 -21.38 -10.39 -28.81
N LYS A 132 -21.88 -11.49 -29.37
CA LYS A 132 -22.14 -11.61 -30.82
C LYS A 132 -23.30 -10.75 -31.30
N GLU A 133 -24.33 -10.56 -30.47
CA GLU A 133 -25.52 -9.78 -30.81
C GLU A 133 -25.39 -8.28 -30.50
N LEU A 134 -24.26 -7.83 -29.94
CA LEU A 134 -23.99 -6.41 -29.69
C LEU A 134 -23.86 -5.64 -31.01
N LYS A 135 -24.85 -4.77 -31.27
CA LYS A 135 -24.80 -3.81 -32.39
C LYS A 135 -23.72 -2.73 -32.20
N THR A 136 -23.40 -2.44 -30.94
CA THR A 136 -22.41 -1.44 -30.54
C THR A 136 -21.52 -2.04 -29.45
N VAL A 137 -20.20 -1.96 -29.63
CA VAL A 137 -19.21 -2.46 -28.66
C VAL A 137 -18.77 -1.39 -27.65
N ALA A 138 -19.41 -0.22 -27.67
CA ALA A 138 -19.16 0.87 -26.75
C ALA A 138 -19.82 0.64 -25.38
N CYS A 139 -19.19 1.14 -24.33
CA CYS A 139 -19.68 1.04 -22.96
C CYS A 139 -20.97 1.84 -22.77
N SER A 140 -22.02 1.22 -22.23
CA SER A 140 -23.29 1.87 -21.94
C SER A 140 -23.23 2.95 -20.85
N VAL A 141 -22.09 3.11 -20.15
CA VAL A 141 -21.89 4.11 -19.09
C VAL A 141 -21.06 5.29 -19.59
N CYS A 142 -19.83 5.04 -20.04
CA CYS A 142 -18.88 6.08 -20.43
C CYS A 142 -18.64 6.20 -21.94
N ASP A 143 -19.38 5.44 -22.75
CA ASP A 143 -19.27 5.43 -24.22
C ASP A 143 -17.89 4.98 -24.76
N PHE A 144 -17.00 4.48 -23.88
CA PHE A 144 -15.68 3.96 -24.22
C PHE A 144 -15.76 2.72 -25.12
N ASP A 145 -14.93 2.69 -26.16
CA ASP A 145 -14.87 1.61 -27.14
C ASP A 145 -13.43 1.07 -27.24
N PHE A 146 -13.24 -0.19 -26.87
CA PHE A 146 -11.93 -0.85 -26.89
C PHE A 146 -11.40 -1.02 -28.32
N GLY A 147 -12.25 -1.34 -29.30
CA GLY A 147 -11.83 -1.52 -30.69
C GLY A 147 -11.37 -0.20 -31.31
N LYS A 148 -12.08 0.90 -31.03
CA LYS A 148 -11.64 2.24 -31.48
C LYS A 148 -10.35 2.71 -30.82
N THR A 149 -10.15 2.35 -29.54
CA THR A 149 -9.00 2.85 -28.76
C THR A 149 -7.75 1.98 -28.93
N TYR A 150 -7.90 0.67 -28.99
CA TYR A 150 -6.80 -0.31 -28.99
C TYR A 150 -6.71 -1.15 -30.28
N GLY A 151 -7.54 -0.88 -31.28
CA GLY A 151 -7.55 -1.64 -32.55
C GLY A 151 -7.93 -3.10 -32.35
N GLU A 152 -7.24 -4.00 -33.03
CA GLU A 152 -7.49 -5.45 -32.98
C GLU A 152 -7.39 -6.02 -31.55
N LEU A 153 -6.48 -5.50 -30.72
CA LEU A 153 -6.31 -5.91 -29.33
C LEU A 153 -7.56 -5.67 -28.48
N GLY A 154 -8.34 -4.64 -28.82
CA GLY A 154 -9.56 -4.28 -28.10
C GLY A 154 -10.83 -4.95 -28.64
N CYS A 155 -10.75 -5.67 -29.76
CA CYS A 155 -11.92 -6.23 -30.42
C CYS A 155 -12.62 -7.27 -29.52
N GLY A 156 -13.91 -7.05 -29.25
CA GLY A 156 -14.73 -7.97 -28.42
C GLY A 156 -14.39 -7.99 -26.92
N PHE A 157 -13.49 -7.11 -26.45
CA PHE A 157 -13.02 -7.09 -25.07
C PHE A 157 -14.06 -6.61 -24.05
N ILE A 158 -15.11 -5.91 -24.50
CA ILE A 158 -16.18 -5.37 -23.65
C ILE A 158 -16.83 -6.44 -22.77
N GLU A 159 -17.21 -6.08 -21.54
CA GLU A 159 -17.71 -7.00 -20.52
C GLU A 159 -19.25 -6.94 -20.44
N ALA A 160 -19.89 -8.08 -20.13
CA ALA A 160 -21.32 -8.17 -19.92
C ALA A 160 -21.66 -8.07 -18.43
N HIS A 161 -22.46 -7.06 -18.06
CA HIS A 161 -22.91 -6.83 -16.69
C HIS A 161 -24.40 -7.13 -16.54
N HIS A 162 -24.78 -7.85 -15.47
CA HIS A 162 -26.19 -8.11 -15.18
C HIS A 162 -26.79 -6.90 -14.47
N LYS A 163 -27.84 -6.31 -15.05
CA LYS A 163 -28.57 -5.17 -14.45
C LYS A 163 -29.17 -5.53 -13.09
N ILE A 164 -29.58 -6.79 -12.93
CA ILE A 164 -30.02 -7.36 -11.66
C ILE A 164 -28.88 -8.24 -11.12
N PRO A 165 -28.35 -7.97 -9.91
CA PRO A 165 -27.29 -8.78 -9.34
C PRO A 165 -27.70 -10.25 -9.24
N VAL A 166 -26.85 -11.16 -9.73
CA VAL A 166 -27.10 -12.62 -9.68
C VAL A 166 -27.35 -13.14 -8.26
N ALA A 167 -26.80 -12.46 -7.23
CA ALA A 167 -27.06 -12.80 -5.83
C ALA A 167 -28.52 -12.55 -5.38
N ARG A 168 -29.29 -11.76 -6.12
CA ARG A 168 -30.71 -11.49 -5.88
C ARG A 168 -31.64 -12.31 -6.78
N LEU A 169 -31.08 -13.13 -7.67
CA LEU A 169 -31.88 -14.00 -8.51
C LEU A 169 -32.25 -15.26 -7.73
N GLU A 170 -33.52 -15.65 -7.82
CA GLU A 170 -33.98 -16.93 -7.31
C GLU A 170 -33.30 -18.10 -8.06
N PRO A 171 -33.06 -19.25 -7.41
CA PRO A 171 -32.57 -20.44 -8.09
C PRO A 171 -33.45 -20.80 -9.29
N GLY A 172 -32.84 -20.91 -10.48
CA GLY A 172 -33.56 -21.21 -11.74
C GLY A 172 -34.07 -19.99 -12.51
N ALA A 173 -33.82 -18.76 -12.04
CA ALA A 173 -34.17 -17.55 -12.78
C ALA A 173 -33.49 -17.51 -14.16
N ARG A 174 -34.28 -17.20 -15.20
CA ARG A 174 -33.77 -17.03 -16.57
C ARG A 174 -33.29 -15.60 -16.76
N THR A 175 -32.06 -15.43 -17.24
CA THR A 175 -31.50 -14.14 -17.66
C THR A 175 -31.63 -14.01 -19.18
N ARG A 176 -32.20 -12.91 -19.66
CA ARG A 176 -32.29 -12.58 -21.09
C ARG A 176 -31.16 -11.64 -21.48
N LEU A 177 -30.93 -11.49 -22.78
CA LEU A 177 -29.88 -10.58 -23.30
C LEU A 177 -30.14 -9.11 -22.91
N GLU A 178 -31.41 -8.70 -22.83
CA GLU A 178 -31.81 -7.35 -22.40
C GLU A 178 -31.53 -7.05 -20.92
N ASP A 179 -31.36 -8.09 -20.11
CA ASP A 179 -31.02 -7.99 -18.69
C ASP A 179 -29.51 -7.78 -18.50
N LEU A 180 -28.75 -7.83 -19.59
CA LEU A 180 -27.32 -7.56 -19.65
C LEU A 180 -27.06 -6.16 -20.24
N ALA A 181 -25.89 -5.63 -19.92
CA ALA A 181 -25.38 -4.41 -20.52
C ALA A 181 -23.89 -4.54 -20.83
N ALA A 182 -23.46 -3.87 -21.90
CA ALA A 182 -22.06 -3.82 -22.30
C ALA A 182 -21.34 -2.71 -21.52
N VAL A 183 -20.34 -3.07 -20.71
CA VAL A 183 -19.59 -2.13 -19.89
C VAL A 183 -18.09 -2.36 -20.01
N CYS A 184 -17.29 -1.29 -19.91
CA CYS A 184 -15.84 -1.43 -19.88
C CYS A 184 -15.36 -1.94 -18.51
N SER A 185 -14.14 -2.48 -18.46
CA SER A 185 -13.57 -3.07 -17.23
C SER A 185 -13.59 -2.10 -16.04
N ASN A 186 -13.36 -0.80 -16.29
CA ASN A 186 -13.39 0.22 -15.24
C ASN A 186 -14.82 0.44 -14.70
N CYS A 187 -15.80 0.65 -15.59
CA CYS A 187 -17.20 0.82 -15.18
C CYS A 187 -17.76 -0.46 -14.54
N HIS A 188 -17.38 -1.64 -15.03
CA HIS A 188 -17.80 -2.91 -14.44
C HIS A 188 -17.31 -3.04 -13.00
N ARG A 189 -16.04 -2.68 -12.73
CA ARG A 189 -15.50 -2.62 -11.37
C ARG A 189 -16.25 -1.63 -10.49
N MET A 190 -16.63 -0.46 -11.00
CA MET A 190 -17.38 0.54 -10.22
C MET A 190 -18.80 0.10 -9.89
N LEU A 191 -19.49 -0.56 -10.81
CA LEU A 191 -20.81 -1.15 -10.57
C LEU A 191 -20.74 -2.21 -9.46
N HIS A 192 -19.68 -3.03 -9.43
CA HIS A 192 -19.50 -4.03 -8.38
C HIS A 192 -19.02 -3.47 -7.04
N ARG A 193 -18.26 -2.37 -7.01
CA ARG A 193 -17.67 -1.80 -5.79
C ARG A 193 -18.72 -1.36 -4.77
N SER A 194 -19.84 -0.83 -5.23
CA SER A 194 -20.93 -0.33 -4.37
C SER A 194 -22.05 -1.34 -4.14
N GLY A 195 -22.12 -2.40 -4.96
CA GLY A 195 -23.15 -3.45 -4.93
C GLY A 195 -24.60 -2.97 -5.12
N ARG A 196 -24.82 -1.67 -5.37
CA ARG A 196 -26.13 -1.01 -5.37
C ARG A 196 -26.33 0.01 -6.49
N LEU A 197 -25.29 0.34 -7.26
CA LEU A 197 -25.44 1.32 -8.34
C LEU A 197 -25.98 0.66 -9.61
N SER A 198 -27.01 1.28 -10.17
CA SER A 198 -27.43 0.98 -11.53
C SER A 198 -26.48 1.61 -12.55
N ILE A 199 -26.62 1.20 -13.82
CA ILE A 199 -25.89 1.79 -14.95
C ILE A 199 -26.17 3.28 -15.06
N GLU A 200 -27.43 3.69 -14.89
CA GLU A 200 -27.86 5.08 -14.96
C GLU A 200 -27.29 5.91 -13.80
N ASP A 201 -27.28 5.34 -12.59
CA ASP A 201 -26.68 6.00 -11.42
C ASP A 201 -25.18 6.23 -11.61
N LEU A 202 -24.48 5.26 -12.20
CA LEU A 202 -23.06 5.43 -12.47
C LEU A 202 -22.82 6.44 -13.59
N ARG A 203 -23.65 6.42 -14.63
CA ARG A 203 -23.56 7.34 -15.78
C ARG A 203 -23.75 8.79 -15.35
N SER A 204 -24.74 9.08 -14.50
CA SER A 204 -25.01 10.43 -13.97
C SER A 204 -23.91 10.97 -13.04
N ARG A 205 -23.07 10.11 -12.48
CA ARG A 205 -21.95 10.48 -11.60
C ARG A 205 -20.62 10.65 -12.32
N LEU A 206 -20.54 10.33 -13.61
CA LEU A 206 -19.33 10.55 -14.39
C LEU A 206 -19.09 12.06 -14.55
N ARG A 207 -17.88 12.48 -14.21
CA ARG A 207 -17.38 13.82 -14.56
C ARG A 207 -16.79 13.70 -15.97
N ARG A 208 -17.42 14.36 -16.94
CA ARG A 208 -17.01 14.38 -18.35
C ARG A 208 -16.19 15.63 -18.64
#